data_AF-A0A8C7QEC4-F1
#
_entry.id   AF-A0A8C7QEC4-F1
#
_cell.length_a   1.000
_cell.length_b   1.000
_cell.length_c   1.000
_cell.angle_alpha   90.00
_cell.angle_beta   90.00
_cell.angle_gamma   90.00
#
_symmetry.space_group_name_H-M   'P 1'
#
loop_
_entity.id
_entity.type
_entity.pdbx_description
1 polymer ?
#
loop_
_entity_poly.entity_id
_entity_poly.type
_entity_poly.pdbx_seq_one_letter_code
_entity_poly.pdbx_strand_id
1 'polypeptide(L)' 'MKNTTKSATFIPNLHYGVQRKFSDFLDPQESWKDVLVSIHKPTGQPKYSQVLAFKVMCWSSTVLH' A
#
# COMPACT_ATOMS: atom_id res chain seq x y z
N MET A 1 -17.36 14.45 4.75
CA MET A 1 -16.04 15.06 4.43
C MET A 1 -15.78 14.86 2.94
N LYS A 2 -15.61 15.95 2.16
CA LYS A 2 -15.18 15.86 0.75
C LYS A 2 -13.67 15.63 0.73
N ASN A 3 -13.26 14.40 0.52
CA ASN A 3 -11.87 14.03 0.27
C ASN A 3 -11.61 14.11 -1.24
N THR A 4 -11.12 15.25 -1.72
CA THR A 4 -10.69 15.40 -3.13
C THR A 4 -9.35 14.68 -3.31
N THR A 5 -9.39 13.34 -3.33
CA THR A 5 -8.26 12.52 -3.75
C THR A 5 -8.09 12.71 -5.25
N LYS A 6 -6.97 13.29 -5.67
CA LYS A 6 -6.63 13.41 -7.09
C LYS A 6 -5.72 12.23 -7.46
N SER A 7 -5.75 11.82 -8.72
CA SER A 7 -4.85 10.75 -9.21
C SER A 7 -3.36 11.07 -8.96
N ALA A 8 -2.99 12.35 -8.96
CA ALA A 8 -1.62 12.81 -8.68
C ALA A 8 -1.28 12.93 -7.18
N THR A 9 -2.21 12.64 -6.27
CA THR A 9 -1.94 12.73 -4.83
C THR A 9 -1.08 11.54 -4.39
N PHE A 10 0.11 11.83 -3.85
CA PHE A 10 1.00 10.81 -3.32
C PHE A 10 0.35 10.06 -2.14
N ILE A 11 0.57 8.74 -2.04
CA ILE A 11 -0.04 7.86 -1.02
C ILE A 11 0.14 8.37 0.43
N PRO A 12 1.33 8.84 0.87
CA PRO A 12 1.54 9.36 2.22
C PRO A 12 0.69 10.60 2.54
N ASN A 13 0.27 11.34 1.53
CA ASN A 13 -0.54 12.55 1.68
C ASN A 13 -2.04 12.26 1.69
N LEU A 14 -2.45 10.99 1.55
CA LEU A 14 -3.85 10.60 1.69
C LEU A 14 -4.30 10.76 3.14
N HIS A 15 -5.56 11.14 3.34
CA HIS A 15 -6.12 11.21 4.69
C HIS A 15 -6.07 9.83 5.36
N TYR A 16 -5.76 9.80 6.66
CA TYR A 16 -5.59 8.55 7.42
C TYR A 16 -6.77 7.58 7.27
N GLY A 17 -8.01 8.08 7.29
CA GLY A 17 -9.20 7.24 7.10
C GLY A 17 -9.29 6.57 5.72
N VAL A 18 -8.67 7.16 4.68
CA VAL A 18 -8.56 6.55 3.36
C VAL A 18 -7.45 5.49 3.36
N GLN A 19 -6.30 5.79 4.00
CA GLN A 19 -5.20 4.82 4.14
C GLN A 19 -5.66 3.56 4.90
N ARG A 20 -6.44 3.72 5.97
CA ARG A 20 -7.00 2.60 6.73
C ARG A 20 -7.92 1.73 5.86
N LYS A 21 -8.90 2.34 5.18
CA LYS A 21 -9.81 1.61 4.28
C LYS A 21 -9.07 0.89 3.15
N PHE A 22 -7.99 1.48 2.65
CA PHE A 22 -7.13 0.84 1.67
C PHE A 22 -6.39 -0.37 2.26
N SER A 23 -5.89 -0.26 3.50
CA SER A 23 -5.31 -1.40 4.23
C SER A 23 -6.34 -2.51 4.43
N ASP A 24 -7.54 -2.18 4.90
CA ASP A 24 -8.63 -3.14 5.13
C ASP A 24 -9.02 -3.88 3.84
N PHE A 25 -8.85 -3.25 2.68
CA PHE A 25 -9.09 -3.85 1.38
C PHE A 25 -7.95 -4.78 0.91
N LEU A 26 -6.71 -4.48 1.30
CA LEU A 26 -5.53 -5.23 0.86
C LEU A 26 -5.13 -6.38 1.80
N ASP A 27 -5.54 -6.34 3.06
CA ASP A 27 -5.28 -7.39 4.05
C ASP A 27 -5.87 -8.76 3.69
N PRO A 28 -7.12 -8.87 3.18
CA PRO A 28 -7.73 -10.17 2.89
C PRO A 28 -6.98 -10.95 1.80
N GLN A 29 -6.83 -12.26 2.02
CA GLN A 29 -6.28 -13.22 1.05
C GLN A 29 -4.89 -12.86 0.52
N GLU A 30 -4.12 -12.09 1.29
CA GLU A 30 -2.79 -11.62 0.89
C GLU A 30 -2.79 -10.77 -0.40
N SER A 31 -3.91 -10.10 -0.71
CA SER A 31 -4.10 -9.29 -1.93
C SER A 31 -3.05 -8.18 -2.08
N TRP A 32 -2.49 -7.72 -0.96
CA TRP A 32 -1.33 -6.81 -0.93
C TRP A 32 -0.11 -7.35 -1.70
N LYS A 33 0.09 -8.68 -1.77
CA LYS A 33 1.20 -9.31 -2.50
C LYS A 33 1.10 -9.03 -4.00
N ASP A 34 -0.10 -9.17 -4.55
CA ASP A 34 -0.36 -8.92 -5.98
C ASP A 34 -0.09 -7.45 -6.32
N VAL A 35 -0.51 -6.53 -5.45
CA VAL A 35 -0.22 -5.10 -5.62
C VAL A 35 1.28 -4.84 -5.57
N LEU A 36 2.00 -5.41 -4.61
CA LEU A 36 3.46 -5.17 -4.50
C LEU A 36 4.24 -5.74 -5.69
N VAL A 37 3.85 -6.90 -6.22
CA VAL A 37 4.45 -7.50 -7.43
C VAL A 37 4.17 -6.64 -8.66
N SER A 38 3.01 -5.97 -8.73
CA SER A 38 2.66 -5.08 -9.84
C SER A 38 3.47 -3.77 -9.86
N ILE A 39 4.11 -3.38 -8.76
CA ILE A 39 4.87 -2.13 -8.68
C ILE A 39 6.28 -2.35 -9.24
N HIS A 40 6.54 -1.71 -10.37
CA HIS A 40 7.82 -1.77 -11.07
C HIS A 40 8.57 -0.43 -10.97
N LYS A 41 9.90 -0.51 -11.02
CA LYS A 41 10.73 0.65 -11.31
C LYS A 41 10.50 1.09 -12.76
N PRO A 42 10.86 2.33 -13.13
CA PRO A 42 10.84 2.77 -14.53
C PRO A 42 11.68 1.87 -15.46
N THR A 43 12.64 1.12 -14.91
CA THR A 43 13.45 0.13 -15.61
C THR A 43 12.74 -1.19 -15.90
N GLY A 44 11.49 -1.37 -15.46
CA GLY A 44 10.72 -2.60 -15.61
C GLY A 44 11.01 -3.69 -14.58
N GLN A 45 11.99 -3.48 -13.69
CA GLN A 45 12.27 -4.44 -12.62
C GLN A 45 11.29 -4.28 -11.44
N PRO A 46 10.95 -5.35 -10.72
CA PRO A 46 10.15 -5.26 -9.49
C PRO A 46 10.75 -4.28 -8.49
N LYS A 47 9.92 -3.40 -7.94
CA LYS A 47 10.38 -2.37 -6.98
C LYS A 47 10.66 -2.98 -5.60
N TYR A 48 9.82 -3.92 -5.17
CA TYR A 48 9.92 -4.57 -3.86
C TYR A 48 10.33 -6.03 -4.03
N SER A 49 11.34 -6.46 -3.28
CA SER A 49 11.61 -7.90 -3.12
C SER A 49 10.61 -8.50 -2.12
N GLN A 50 10.36 -9.80 -2.22
CA GLN A 50 9.42 -10.52 -1.36
C GLN A 50 9.67 -10.28 0.14
N VAL A 51 10.94 -10.20 0.55
CA VAL A 51 11.32 -9.93 1.95
C VAL A 51 10.95 -8.51 2.40
N LEU A 52 11.13 -7.51 1.52
CA LEU A 52 10.76 -6.13 1.81
C LEU A 52 9.22 -5.98 1.84
N ALA A 53 8.53 -6.72 0.99
CA ALA A 53 7.08 -6.80 0.94
C ALA A 53 6.47 -7.31 2.26
N PHE A 54 7.02 -8.39 2.81
CA PHE A 54 6.65 -8.90 4.14
C PHE A 54 6.88 -7.88 5.26
N LYS A 55 8.00 -7.15 5.24
CA LYS A 55 8.31 -6.13 6.25
C LYS A 55 7.36 -4.93 6.21
N VAL A 56 6.98 -4.47 5.01
CA VAL A 56 6.06 -3.32 4.84
C VAL A 56 4.69 -3.63 5.46
N MET A 57 4.17 -4.85 5.28
CA MET A 57 2.87 -5.24 5.82
C MET A 57 2.91 -5.53 7.32
N CYS A 58 3.89 -6.29 7.81
CA CYS A 58 4.02 -6.53 9.26
C CYS A 58 4.15 -5.21 10.03
N TRP A 59 4.80 -4.20 9.46
CA TRP A 59 4.87 -2.88 10.09
C TRP A 59 3.52 -2.15 10.08
N SER A 60 2.76 -2.23 8.97
CA SER A 60 1.42 -1.63 8.88
C SER A 60 0.43 -2.26 9.87
N SER A 61 0.42 -3.58 10.02
CA SER A 61 -0.44 -4.29 10.99
C SER A 61 -0.04 -4.09 12.45
N THR A 62 1.25 -3.80 12.72
CA THR A 62 1.75 -3.56 14.08
C THR A 62 1.55 -2.10 14.55
N VAL A 63 1.52 -1.14 13.63
CA VAL A 63 1.40 0.30 13.94
C VAL A 63 -0.05 0.79 13.97
N LEU A 64 -0.99 0.01 13.44
CA LEU A 64 -2.41 0.38 13.37
C LEU A 64 -3.28 -0.19 14.51
N HIS A 65 -2.68 -0.84 15.52
CA HIS A 65 -3.37 -1.30 16.73
C HIS A 65 -3.16 -0.36 17.91
#